data_AF-A0A4Y2XC94-F1
#
_entry.id   AF-A0A4Y2XC94-F1
#
_cell.length_a   1.000
_cell.length_b   1.000
_cell.length_c   1.000
_cell.angle_alpha   90.00
_cell.angle_beta   90.00
_cell.angle_gamma   90.00
#
_symmetry.space_group_name_H-M   'P 1'
#
loop_
_entity.id
_entity.type
_entity.pdbx_description
1 polymer ?
#
loop_
_entity_poly.entity_id
_entity_poly.type
_entity_poly.pdbx_seq_one_letter_code
_entity_poly.pdbx_strand_id
1 'polypeptide(L)'
;PAEPPTPPKPVPGPVRNVTVTKTLLGVRITWNPPADTVPVSHYMIDYKNDPQWQHWGPIKNVTNFEAKLLQGGKYVFRIIAYSNEGVAGTPSNEVKLEIH
;
A
#
# COMPACT_ATOMS: atom_id res chain seq x y z
N PRO A 1 5.54 20.97 -35.11
CA PRO A 1 4.34 20.29 -34.58
C PRO A 1 4.64 19.76 -33.17
N ALA A 2 3.99 20.32 -32.15
CA ALA A 2 4.04 19.74 -30.81
C ALA A 2 3.16 18.47 -30.81
N GLU A 3 3.71 17.34 -30.36
CA GLU A 3 2.89 16.16 -30.06
C GLU A 3 1.79 16.58 -29.05
N PRO A 4 0.54 16.11 -29.24
CA PRO A 4 -0.49 16.35 -28.23
C PRO A 4 -0.03 15.76 -26.90
N PRO A 5 -0.38 16.39 -25.76
CA PRO A 5 -0.03 15.85 -24.45
C PRO A 5 -0.58 14.43 -24.36
N THR A 6 0.28 13.49 -24.01
CA THR A 6 -0.13 12.10 -23.77
C THR A 6 -1.26 12.08 -22.74
N PRO A 7 -2.34 11.32 -22.97
CA PRO A 7 -3.40 11.20 -21.97
C PRO A 7 -2.78 10.71 -20.65
N PRO A 8 -3.27 11.21 -19.49
CA PRO A 8 -2.73 10.79 -18.20
C PRO A 8 -2.81 9.26 -18.13
N LYS A 9 -1.66 8.63 -17.86
CA LYS A 9 -1.59 7.18 -17.76
C LYS A 9 -2.61 6.71 -16.71
N PRO A 10 -3.42 5.67 -17.00
CA PRO A 10 -4.34 5.14 -16.01
C PRO A 10 -3.55 4.64 -14.80
N VAL A 11 -3.75 5.29 -13.65
CA VAL A 11 -3.18 4.86 -12.38
C VAL A 11 -4.27 4.19 -11.54
N PRO A 12 -3.94 3.13 -10.79
CA PRO A 12 -4.92 2.48 -9.95
C PRO A 12 -5.36 3.41 -8.82
N GLY A 13 -6.63 3.32 -8.45
CA GLY A 13 -7.14 4.02 -7.28
C GLY A 13 -6.65 3.40 -5.97
N PRO A 14 -7.13 3.93 -4.84
CA PRO A 14 -6.77 3.42 -3.52
C PRO A 14 -7.35 2.02 -3.31
N VAL A 15 -6.56 1.16 -2.68
CA VAL A 15 -7.04 -0.15 -2.23
C VAL A 15 -8.14 0.01 -1.19
N ARG A 16 -9.01 -1.00 -1.10
CA ARG A 16 -10.19 -0.98 -0.23
C ARG A 16 -9.99 -1.90 0.96
N ASN A 17 -10.82 -1.75 1.99
CA ASN A 17 -10.83 -2.63 3.17
C ASN A 17 -9.45 -2.82 3.84
N VAL A 18 -8.64 -1.77 3.90
CA VAL A 18 -7.33 -1.85 4.56
C VAL A 18 -7.53 -2.07 6.05
N THR A 19 -7.10 -3.23 6.51
CA THR A 19 -7.20 -3.69 7.89
C THR A 19 -5.83 -4.05 8.38
N VAL A 20 -5.43 -3.48 9.52
CA VAL A 20 -4.16 -3.79 10.18
C VAL A 20 -4.47 -4.36 11.55
N THR A 21 -3.99 -5.57 11.81
CA THR A 21 -4.21 -6.29 13.06
C THR A 21 -2.87 -6.65 13.68
N LYS A 22 -2.67 -6.34 14.96
CA LYS A 22 -1.49 -6.79 15.71
C LYS A 22 -1.49 -8.32 15.82
N THR A 23 -0.36 -8.95 15.57
CA THR A 23 -0.14 -10.38 15.78
C THR A 23 0.86 -10.60 16.93
N LEU A 24 1.04 -11.84 17.37
CA LEU A 24 1.96 -12.18 18.48
C LEU A 24 3.41 -11.74 18.22
N LEU A 25 3.84 -11.69 16.96
CA LEU A 25 5.23 -11.39 16.55
C LEU A 25 5.35 -10.12 15.69
N GLY A 26 4.26 -9.37 15.48
CA GLY A 26 4.24 -8.18 14.62
C GLY A 26 2.84 -7.72 14.23
N VAL A 27 2.59 -7.59 12.93
CA VAL A 27 1.31 -7.10 12.38
C VAL A 27 0.91 -7.84 11.12
N ARG A 28 -0.39 -7.99 10.92
CA ARG A 28 -1.00 -8.52 9.71
C ARG A 28 -1.82 -7.42 9.05
N ILE A 29 -1.54 -7.20 7.78
CA ILE A 29 -2.15 -6.17 6.95
C ILE A 29 -2.92 -6.88 5.84
N THR A 30 -4.19 -6.57 5.69
CA THR A 30 -5.04 -7.13 4.64
C THR A 30 -5.80 -6.01 3.95
N TRP A 31 -5.99 -6.13 2.64
CA TRP A 31 -6.71 -5.17 1.83
C TRP A 31 -7.45 -5.87 0.69
N ASN A 32 -8.17 -5.08 -0.08
CA ASN A 32 -8.86 -5.50 -1.29
C ASN A 32 -8.36 -4.65 -2.47
N PRO A 33 -8.37 -5.21 -3.69
CA PRO A 33 -8.02 -4.44 -4.88
C PRO A 33 -8.88 -3.17 -5.01
N PRO A 34 -8.37 -2.13 -5.71
CA PRO A 34 -9.15 -0.94 -6.01
C PRO A 34 -10.40 -1.30 -6.81
N ALA A 35 -11.43 -0.46 -6.72
CA ALA A 35 -12.66 -0.64 -7.51
C ALA A 35 -12.50 -0.22 -8.97
N ASP A 36 -11.40 0.45 -9.30
CA ASP A 36 -11.07 0.92 -10.63
C ASP A 36 -10.81 -0.23 -11.61
N THR A 37 -10.97 0.06 -12.90
CA THR A 37 -10.67 -0.87 -13.99
C THR A 37 -9.18 -0.93 -14.34
N VAL A 38 -8.33 -0.17 -13.63
CA VAL A 38 -6.89 -0.12 -13.90
C VAL A 38 -6.22 -1.38 -13.34
N PRO A 39 -5.51 -2.16 -14.16
CA PRO A 39 -4.84 -3.37 -13.71
C PRO A 39 -3.71 -3.04 -12.75
N VAL A 40 -3.78 -3.60 -11.54
CA VAL A 40 -2.71 -3.54 -10.55
C VAL A 40 -1.69 -4.63 -10.82
N SER A 41 -0.42 -4.25 -10.96
CA SER A 41 0.70 -5.17 -11.10
C SER A 41 1.19 -5.69 -9.76
N HIS A 42 1.30 -4.80 -8.78
CA HIS A 42 1.71 -5.13 -7.42
C HIS A 42 1.23 -4.07 -6.43
N TYR A 43 1.27 -4.41 -5.15
CA TYR A 43 1.01 -3.48 -4.06
C TYR A 43 2.31 -3.21 -3.30
N MET A 44 2.45 -2.00 -2.77
CA MET A 44 3.47 -1.66 -1.79
C MET A 44 2.79 -1.13 -0.54
N ILE A 45 3.28 -1.53 0.61
CA ILE A 45 2.77 -1.07 1.91
C ILE A 45 3.77 -0.08 2.44
N ASP A 46 3.38 1.18 2.44
CA ASP A 46 4.12 2.23 3.10
C ASP A 46 3.80 2.20 4.59
N TYR A 47 4.83 2.15 5.42
CA TYR A 47 4.69 2.22 6.86
C TYR A 47 5.70 3.18 7.46
N LYS A 48 5.35 3.80 8.58
CA LYS A 48 6.27 4.66 9.34
C LYS A 48 6.01 4.50 10.83
N ASN A 49 7.06 4.38 11.62
CA ASN A 49 7.08 4.58 13.07
C ASN A 49 7.67 5.94 13.45
N ASP A 50 8.63 6.39 12.65
CA ASP A 50 9.41 7.59 12.78
C ASP A 50 9.11 8.56 11.62
N PRO A 51 9.67 9.78 11.56
CA PRO A 51 9.42 10.75 10.48
C PRO A 51 9.70 10.25 9.04
N GLN A 52 10.30 9.06 8.88
CA GLN A 52 10.60 8.47 7.58
C GLN A 52 9.61 7.37 7.20
N TRP A 53 9.10 7.45 5.97
CA TRP A 53 8.31 6.36 5.37
C TRP A 53 9.23 5.25 4.89
N GLN A 54 8.90 4.03 5.26
CA GLN A 54 9.45 2.79 4.76
C GLN A 54 8.40 2.09 3.89
N HIS A 55 8.83 1.15 3.06
CA HIS A 55 7.95 0.38 2.20
C HIS A 55 8.21 -1.12 2.30
N TRP A 56 7.14 -1.91 2.29
CA TRP A 56 7.19 -3.35 2.09
C TRP A 56 6.60 -3.74 0.75
N GLY A 57 7.30 -4.63 0.05
CA GLY A 57 6.89 -5.15 -1.24
C GLY A 57 8.08 -5.33 -2.19
N PRO A 58 7.80 -5.59 -3.48
CA PRO A 58 6.48 -5.61 -4.12
C PRO A 58 5.64 -6.85 -3.76
N ILE A 59 4.35 -6.65 -3.45
CA ILE A 59 3.40 -7.71 -3.13
C ILE A 59 2.54 -8.01 -4.37
N LYS A 60 2.66 -9.21 -4.93
CA LYS A 60 1.96 -9.64 -6.15
C LYS A 60 0.95 -10.74 -5.85
N ASN A 61 -0.18 -10.74 -6.55
CA ASN A 61 -1.23 -11.77 -6.51
C ASN A 61 -1.87 -12.06 -5.14
N VAL A 62 -1.54 -11.29 -4.11
CA VAL A 62 -2.11 -11.41 -2.78
C VAL A 62 -2.47 -10.03 -2.24
N THR A 63 -3.49 -9.98 -1.40
CA THR A 63 -3.92 -8.77 -0.72
C THR A 63 -3.79 -8.90 0.80
N ASN A 64 -2.77 -9.64 1.22
CA ASN A 64 -2.39 -9.81 2.60
C ASN A 64 -0.87 -9.77 2.72
N PHE A 65 -0.40 -9.20 3.83
CA PHE A 65 1.01 -9.12 4.18
C PHE A 65 1.14 -9.24 5.69
N GLU A 66 2.14 -10.01 6.13
CA GLU A 66 2.43 -10.17 7.55
C GLU A 66 3.86 -9.67 7.79
N ALA A 67 3.98 -8.63 8.60
CA ALA A 67 5.26 -8.11 9.04
C ALA A 67 5.55 -8.62 10.44
N LYS A 68 6.78 -9.10 10.65
CA LYS A 68 7.27 -9.57 11.96
C LYS A 68 8.39 -8.64 12.43
N LEU A 69 8.77 -8.77 13.70
CA LEU A 69 9.90 -8.01 14.29
C LEU A 69 9.67 -6.49 14.35
N LEU A 70 8.42 -6.08 14.51
CA LEU A 70 8.10 -4.68 14.75
C LEU A 70 8.35 -4.33 16.21
N GLN A 71 9.06 -3.23 16.43
CA GLN A 71 9.30 -2.70 17.77
C GLN A 71 8.01 -2.14 18.34
N GLY A 72 7.89 -2.08 19.67
CA GLY A 72 6.79 -1.39 20.32
C GLY A 72 6.76 0.09 19.95
N GLY A 73 5.59 0.64 19.67
CA GLY A 73 5.42 2.03 19.23
C GLY A 73 4.18 2.26 18.37
N LYS A 74 4.03 3.51 17.90
CA LYS A 74 2.95 3.93 17.01
C LYS A 74 3.41 3.82 15.57
N TYR A 75 2.69 3.04 14.78
CA TYR A 75 2.95 2.87 13.37
C TYR A 75 1.77 3.39 12.55
N VAL A 76 2.07 3.98 11.41
CA VAL A 76 1.08 4.38 10.41
C VAL A 76 1.35 3.56 9.16
N PHE A 77 0.33 2.87 8.66
CA PHE A 77 0.39 2.03 7.48
C PHE A 77 -0.54 2.60 6.40
N ARG A 78 -0.10 2.56 5.16
CA ARG A 78 -0.92 2.86 3.97
C ARG A 78 -0.48 1.95 2.83
N ILE A 79 -1.37 1.68 1.90
CA ILE A 79 -1.12 0.73 0.81
C ILE A 79 -1.30 1.46 -0.50
N ILE A 80 -0.34 1.26 -1.39
CA ILE A 80 -0.28 1.88 -2.70
C ILE A 80 -0.33 0.77 -3.74
N ALA A 81 -1.30 0.85 -4.63
CA ALA A 81 -1.37 -0.01 -5.80
C ALA A 81 -0.44 0.55 -6.89
N TYR A 82 0.31 -0.31 -7.57
CA TYR A 82 1.16 0.05 -8.70
C TYR A 82 0.60 -0.55 -9.98
N SER A 83 0.52 0.27 -11.03
CA SER A 83 0.13 -0.20 -12.36
C SER A 83 1.20 -1.08 -12.99
N ASN A 84 0.86 -1.76 -14.09
CA ASN A 84 1.85 -2.52 -14.88
C ASN A 84 2.98 -1.66 -15.47
N GLU A 85 2.72 -0.36 -15.60
CA GLU A 85 3.71 0.64 -16.01
C GLU A 85 4.65 1.05 -14.86
N GLY A 86 4.48 0.50 -13.66
CA GLY A 86 5.25 0.87 -12.47
C GLY A 86 4.84 2.21 -11.86
N VAL A 87 3.67 2.73 -12.22
CA VAL A 87 3.17 4.02 -11.71
C VAL A 87 2.38 3.79 -10.42
N ALA A 88 2.80 4.48 -9.36
CA ALA A 88 2.11 4.49 -8.08
C ALA A 88 0.73 5.15 -8.22
N GLY A 89 -0.29 4.43 -7.78
CA GLY A 89 -1.65 4.92 -7.66
C GLY A 89 -1.87 5.80 -6.44
N THR A 90 -3.14 6.10 -6.18
CA THR A 90 -3.52 6.82 -4.96
C THR A 90 -3.29 5.93 -3.73
N PRO A 91 -2.63 6.43 -2.67
CA PRO A 91 -2.49 5.68 -1.42
C PRO A 91 -3.85 5.46 -0.76
N SER A 92 -4.00 4.33 -0.08
CA SER A 92 -5.15 4.05 0.76
C SER A 92 -5.24 5.00 1.96
N ASN A 93 -6.32 4.85 2.73
CA ASN A 93 -6.42 5.43 4.06
C ASN A 93 -5.23 5.01 4.94
N GLU A 94 -4.75 5.95 5.76
CA GLU A 94 -3.72 5.70 6.77
C GLU A 94 -4.34 4.96 7.97
N VAL A 95 -3.84 3.76 8.24
CA VAL A 95 -4.22 2.96 9.42
C VAL A 95 -3.16 3.12 10.48
N LYS A 96 -3.55 3.61 11.66
CA LYS A 96 -2.67 3.78 12.81
C LYS A 96 -2.78 2.56 13.70
N LEU A 97 -1.65 1.95 14.06
CA LEU A 97 -1.59 0.85 15.02
C LEU A 97 -0.59 1.17 16.12
N GLU A 98 -0.95 0.85 17.35
CA GLU A 98 -0.04 0.93 18.49
C GLU A 98 0.37 -0.49 18.92
N ILE A 99 1.67 -0.73 18.94
CA ILE A 99 2.27 -2.00 19.38
C ILE A 99 2.77 -1.76 20.81
N HIS A 100 2.05 -2.30 21.79
CA HIS A 100 2.52 -2.41 23.18
C HIS A 100 3.41 -3.61 23.40
#